data_AF-A0A7C5BNA9-F1
#
_entry.id   AF-A0A7C5BNA9-F1
#
_cell.length_a   1.000
_cell.length_b   1.000
_cell.length_c   1.000
_cell.angle_alpha   90.00
_cell.angle_beta   90.00
_cell.angle_gamma   90.00
#
_symmetry.space_group_name_H-M   'P 1'
#
loop_
_entity.id
_entity.type
_entity.pdbx_description
1 polymer ?
#
loop_
_entity_poly.entity_id
_entity_poly.type
_entity_poly.pdbx_seq_one_letter_code
_entity_poly.pdbx_strand_id
1 'polypeptide(L)'
;MSRLALRIARKLDLFGEEVAINGTTHIKAFVQVLDTGRMHAYLDDTEAAVMVRPGLLLITSDDAALAVNDTLTRDGRTFTVRKVSTERALGEMVVKIAVMS
;
A
#
# COMPACT_ATOMS: atom_id res chain seq x y z
N MET A 1 -9.81 -19.50 3.28
CA MET A 1 -9.66 -18.19 3.95
C MET A 1 -9.90 -18.37 5.43
N SER A 2 -8.86 -18.15 6.23
CA SER A 2 -8.94 -18.16 7.69
C SER A 2 -9.84 -17.04 8.24
N ARG A 3 -10.28 -17.22 9.49
CA ARG A 3 -11.06 -16.20 10.23
C ARG A 3 -10.31 -14.87 10.34
N LEU A 4 -8.98 -14.90 10.38
CA LEU A 4 -8.15 -13.70 10.43
C LEU A 4 -8.20 -12.93 9.10
N ALA A 5 -8.02 -13.62 7.97
CA ALA A 5 -8.07 -13.03 6.64
C ALA A 5 -9.44 -12.38 6.37
N LEU A 6 -10.53 -13.08 6.71
CA LEU A 6 -11.90 -12.53 6.63
C LEU A 6 -12.07 -11.27 7.48
N ARG A 7 -11.48 -11.23 8.68
CA ARG A 7 -11.58 -10.06 9.56
C ARG A 7 -10.82 -8.86 9.00
N ILE A 8 -9.69 -9.09 8.35
CA ILE A 8 -8.89 -8.02 7.73
C ILE A 8 -9.59 -7.51 6.46
N ALA A 9 -10.06 -8.41 5.59
CA ALA A 9 -10.85 -8.04 4.42
C ALA A 9 -12.07 -7.19 4.81
N ARG A 10 -12.79 -7.59 5.86
CA ARG A 10 -13.94 -6.81 6.38
C ARG A 10 -13.53 -5.44 6.91
N LYS A 11 -12.37 -5.30 7.55
CA LYS A 11 -11.86 -4.00 8.00
C LYS A 11 -11.54 -3.09 6.83
N LEU A 12 -10.89 -3.62 5.79
CA LEU A 12 -10.59 -2.88 4.58
C LEU A 12 -11.87 -2.43 3.86
N ASP A 13 -12.88 -3.29 3.83
CA ASP A 13 -14.15 -2.96 3.19
C ASP A 13 -14.92 -1.84 3.93
N LEU A 14 -14.92 -1.86 5.26
CA LEU A 14 -15.63 -0.90 6.10
C LEU A 14 -14.90 0.45 6.27
N PHE A 15 -13.57 0.43 6.33
CA PHE A 15 -12.78 1.61 6.71
C PHE A 15 -11.72 2.01 5.69
N GLY A 16 -11.49 1.19 4.66
CA GLY A 16 -10.59 1.53 3.57
C GLY A 16 -11.16 2.64 2.71
N GLU A 17 -10.28 3.51 2.22
CA GLU A 17 -10.61 4.53 1.24
C GLU A 17 -10.49 3.94 -0.16
N GLU A 18 -11.36 4.36 -1.09
CA GLU A 18 -11.24 4.00 -2.49
C GLU A 18 -10.23 4.92 -3.18
N VAL A 19 -9.21 4.34 -3.79
CA VAL A 19 -8.13 5.05 -4.47
C VAL A 19 -8.03 4.63 -5.93
N ALA A 20 -7.79 5.61 -6.82
CA ALA A 20 -7.63 5.37 -8.25
C ALA A 20 -6.16 5.18 -8.61
N ILE A 21 -5.80 3.96 -8.97
CA ILE A 21 -4.49 3.57 -9.49
C ILE A 21 -4.47 3.76 -11.00
N ASN A 22 -3.44 4.44 -11.50
CA ASN A 22 -3.29 4.81 -12.91
C ASN A 22 -4.52 5.52 -13.49
N GLY A 23 -5.28 6.23 -12.64
CA GLY A 23 -6.50 6.97 -12.99
C GLY A 23 -7.69 6.11 -13.45
N THR A 24 -7.60 4.78 -13.41
CA THR A 24 -8.60 3.88 -14.01
C THR A 24 -8.97 2.71 -13.11
N THR A 25 -8.00 2.15 -12.38
CA THR A 25 -8.23 1.00 -11.51
C THR A 25 -8.55 1.47 -10.10
N HIS A 26 -9.77 1.24 -9.64
CA HIS A 26 -10.18 1.59 -8.29
C HIS A 26 -9.92 0.44 -7.32
N ILE A 27 -9.17 0.69 -6.25
CA ILE A 27 -8.91 -0.29 -5.18
C ILE A 27 -9.26 0.31 -3.82
N LYS A 28 -9.68 -0.53 -2.87
CA LYS A 28 -9.81 -0.12 -1.46
C LYS A 28 -8.46 -0.28 -0.75
N ALA A 29 -8.02 0.79 -0.10
CA ALA A 29 -6.75 0.83 0.61
C ALA A 29 -6.86 1.67 1.89
N PHE A 30 -6.10 1.29 2.91
CA PHE A 30 -5.72 2.24 3.94
C PHE A 30 -4.55 3.08 3.42
N VAL A 31 -4.76 4.39 3.33
CA VAL A 31 -3.72 5.35 2.92
C VAL A 31 -3.13 5.96 4.19
N GLN A 32 -1.82 5.85 4.35
CA GLN A 32 -1.10 6.47 5.47
C GLN A 32 0.09 7.26 4.96
N VAL A 33 0.46 8.31 5.68
CA VAL A 33 1.72 9.02 5.43
C VAL A 33 2.88 8.09 5.82
N LEU A 34 3.84 7.97 4.92
CA LEU A 34 5.08 7.25 5.18
C LEU A 34 6.09 8.21 5.82
N ASP A 35 6.13 8.21 7.15
CA ASP A 35 7.15 8.91 7.92
C ASP A 35 8.51 8.22 7.85
N THR A 36 9.57 8.91 8.26
CA THR A 36 10.95 8.39 8.24
C THR A 36 11.10 7.12 9.07
N GLY A 37 10.42 7.03 10.23
CA GLY A 37 10.51 5.86 11.10
C GLY A 37 9.89 4.62 10.44
N ARG A 38 8.80 4.81 9.71
CA ARG A 38 8.12 3.75 8.95
C ARG A 38 8.84 3.39 7.66
N MET A 39 9.56 4.31 7.02
CA MET A 39 10.38 4.01 5.84
C MET A 39 11.32 2.84 6.10
N HIS A 40 12.09 2.88 7.19
CA HIS A 40 13.06 1.83 7.52
C HIS A 40 12.43 0.49 7.90
N ALA A 41 11.10 0.43 8.11
CA ALA A 41 10.39 -0.84 8.31
C ALA A 41 10.12 -1.58 6.99
N TYR A 42 10.12 -0.88 5.85
CA TYR A 42 9.76 -1.42 4.54
C TYR A 42 10.89 -1.31 3.51
N LEU A 43 11.78 -0.33 3.68
CA LEU A 43 12.88 0.00 2.79
C LEU A 43 14.21 -0.21 3.50
N ASP A 44 15.22 -0.64 2.76
CA ASP A 44 16.60 -0.54 3.22
C ASP A 44 17.10 0.92 3.16
N ASP A 45 18.29 1.17 3.71
CA ASP A 45 18.85 2.54 3.78
C ASP A 45 19.10 3.14 2.39
N THR A 46 19.39 2.33 1.37
CA THR A 46 19.64 2.82 0.00
C THR A 46 18.34 3.16 -0.72
N GLU A 47 17.31 2.33 -0.54
CA GLU A 47 15.96 2.58 -1.03
C GLU A 47 15.35 3.81 -0.34
N ALA A 48 15.52 3.93 0.98
CA ALA A 48 15.02 5.07 1.76
C ALA A 48 15.70 6.39 1.36
N ALA A 49 16.98 6.36 0.99
CA ALA A 49 17.73 7.54 0.58
C ALA A 49 17.20 8.18 -0.72
N VAL A 50 16.59 7.39 -1.61
CA VAL A 50 16.04 7.87 -2.90
C VAL A 50 14.56 8.22 -2.85
N MET A 51 13.92 8.10 -1.67
CA MET A 51 12.50 8.42 -1.51
C MET A 51 12.25 9.93 -1.50
N VAL A 52 11.36 10.38 -2.38
CA VAL A 52 10.81 11.74 -2.35
C VAL A 52 9.78 11.85 -1.22
N ARG A 53 9.82 12.96 -0.47
CA ARG A 53 8.91 13.22 0.66
C ARG A 53 7.86 14.27 0.27
N PRO A 54 6.61 14.13 0.75
CA PRO A 54 6.08 13.06 1.61
C PRO A 54 5.93 11.74 0.83
N GLY A 55 6.17 10.60 1.49
CA GLY A 55 5.84 9.28 0.93
C GLY A 55 4.45 8.82 1.38
N LEU A 56 3.90 7.83 0.69
CA LEU A 56 2.66 7.17 1.08
C LEU A 56 2.88 5.68 1.33
N LEU A 57 2.10 5.15 2.26
CA LEU A 57 1.95 3.73 2.52
C LEU A 57 0.50 3.32 2.20
N LEU A 58 0.34 2.39 1.28
CA LEU A 58 -0.94 1.79 0.94
C LEU A 58 -1.00 0.38 1.52
N ILE A 59 -2.09 0.05 2.20
CA ILE A 59 -2.37 -1.31 2.67
C ILE A 59 -3.69 -1.75 2.04
N THR A 60 -3.65 -2.80 1.22
CA THR A 60 -4.75 -3.26 0.37
C THR A 60 -5.04 -4.74 0.62
N SER A 61 -6.06 -5.28 -0.04
CA SER A 61 -6.25 -6.72 -0.14
C SER A 61 -5.09 -7.36 -0.89
N ASP A 62 -4.85 -8.65 -0.65
CA ASP A 62 -3.77 -9.42 -1.27
C ASP A 62 -3.91 -9.51 -2.80
N ASP A 63 -5.15 -9.50 -3.30
CA ASP A 63 -5.50 -9.58 -4.72
C ASP A 63 -5.55 -8.23 -5.45
N ALA A 64 -5.35 -7.11 -4.75
CA ALA A 64 -5.42 -5.79 -5.37
C ALA A 64 -4.44 -5.65 -6.56
N ALA A 65 -4.93 -5.12 -7.67
CA ALA A 65 -4.14 -4.86 -8.87
C ALA A 65 -3.22 -3.65 -8.65
N LEU A 66 -2.06 -3.90 -8.03
CA LEU A 66 -1.06 -2.90 -7.68
C LEU A 66 0.35 -3.45 -7.93
N ALA A 67 1.14 -2.72 -8.70
CA ALA A 67 2.49 -3.06 -9.12
C ALA A 67 3.46 -1.87 -8.97
N VAL A 68 4.76 -2.15 -9.05
CA VAL A 68 5.80 -1.12 -9.07
C VAL A 68 5.65 -0.25 -10.32
N ASN A 69 5.86 1.06 -10.17
CA ASN A 69 5.63 2.12 -11.15
C ASN A 69 4.17 2.48 -11.43
N ASP A 70 3.21 1.81 -10.78
CA ASP A 70 1.84 2.32 -10.77
C ASP A 70 1.78 3.68 -10.06
N THR A 71 0.81 4.49 -10.44
CA THR A 71 0.66 5.86 -9.96
C THR A 71 -0.65 6.05 -9.22
N LEU A 72 -0.61 6.88 -8.18
CA LEU A 72 -1.79 7.36 -7.46
C LEU A 72 -1.73 8.88 -7.43
N THR A 73 -2.82 9.54 -7.80
CA THR A 73 -2.92 11.00 -7.64
C THR A 73 -3.73 11.31 -6.38
N ARG A 74 -3.15 12.06 -5.45
CA ARG A 74 -3.80 12.54 -4.23
C ARG A 74 -3.39 13.98 -3.95
N ASP A 75 -4.36 14.83 -3.62
CA ASP A 75 -4.13 16.24 -3.28
C ASP A 75 -3.30 17.01 -4.34
N GLY A 76 -3.54 16.71 -5.62
CA GLY A 76 -2.82 17.32 -6.76
C GLY A 76 -1.38 16.84 -6.94
N ARG A 77 -0.94 15.81 -6.22
CA ARG A 77 0.38 15.19 -6.36
C ARG A 77 0.24 13.76 -6.86
N THR A 78 1.13 13.38 -7.78
CA THR A 78 1.25 12.01 -8.26
C THR A 78 2.34 11.30 -7.47
N PHE A 79 1.97 10.21 -6.81
CA PHE A 79 2.87 9.30 -6.13
C PHE A 79 3.06 8.07 -6.99
N THR A 80 4.29 7.56 -7.01
CA THR A 80 4.66 6.36 -7.78
C THR A 80 4.98 5.23 -6.82
N VAL A 81 4.43 4.05 -7.06
CA VAL A 81 4.75 2.85 -6.28
C VAL A 81 6.21 2.49 -6.52
N ARG A 82 7.00 2.47 -5.45
CA ARG A 82 8.41 2.08 -5.46
C ARG A 82 8.63 0.63 -5.07
N LYS A 83 7.79 0.13 -4.18
CA LYS A 83 7.90 -1.24 -3.65
C LYS A 83 6.53 -1.78 -3.34
N VAL A 84 6.35 -3.07 -3.58
CA VAL A 84 5.15 -3.83 -3.22
C VAL A 84 5.60 -5.07 -2.47
N SER A 85 5.05 -5.32 -1.29
CA SER A 85 5.20 -6.57 -0.55
C SER A 85 3.83 -7.21 -0.32
N THR A 86 3.79 -8.54 -0.30
CA THR A 86 2.59 -9.28 0.09
C THR A 86 2.86 -9.93 1.43
N GLU A 87 2.14 -9.48 2.46
CA GLU A 87 2.31 -9.99 3.81
C GLU A 87 1.43 -11.22 4.03
N ARG A 88 2.04 -12.21 4.69
CA ARG A 88 1.38 -13.45 5.05
C ARG A 88 1.12 -13.51 6.55
N ALA A 89 -0.04 -14.00 6.94
CA ALA A 89 -0.33 -14.35 8.32
C ALA A 89 -0.78 -15.81 8.38
N LEU A 90 -0.12 -16.60 9.22
CA LEU A 90 -0.41 -18.04 9.39
C LEU A 90 -0.37 -18.82 8.06
N GLY A 91 0.52 -18.44 7.14
CA GLY A 91 0.72 -19.10 5.84
C GLY A 91 -0.19 -18.59 4.70
N GLU A 92 -1.28 -17.89 5.01
CA GLU A 92 -2.15 -17.26 4.02
C GLU A 92 -1.65 -15.86 3.67
N MET A 93 -1.75 -15.45 2.39
CA MET A 93 -1.58 -14.04 2.01
C MET A 93 -2.79 -13.26 2.52
N VAL A 94 -2.56 -12.09 3.13
CA VAL A 94 -3.64 -11.37 3.81
C VAL A 94 -3.73 -9.92 3.39
N VAL A 95 -2.59 -9.27 3.15
CA VAL A 95 -2.57 -7.89 2.67
C VAL A 95 -1.43 -7.69 1.70
N LYS A 96 -1.61 -6.75 0.79
CA LYS A 96 -0.54 -6.20 -0.03
C LYS A 96 -0.23 -4.81 0.47
N ILE A 97 1.06 -4.53 0.68
CA ILE A 97 1.55 -3.25 1.15
C ILE A 97 2.35 -2.62 0.01
N ALA A 98 2.07 -1.36 -0.30
CA ALA A 98 2.85 -0.61 -1.25
C ALA A 98 3.41 0.67 -0.64
N VAL A 99 4.66 0.95 -0.98
CA VAL A 99 5.39 2.15 -0.59
C VAL A 99 5.47 3.06 -1.82
N MET A 100 5.09 4.32 -1.66
CA MET A 100 5.05 5.30 -2.76
C MET A 100 5.84 6.57 -2.43
N SER A 101 6.41 7.19 -3.47
CA SER A 101 7.03 8.52 -3.42
C SER A 101 6.69 9.38 -4.64
#